data_AF-A0AAP2RK28-F1
#
_entry.id   AF-A0AAP2RK28-F1
#
_cell.length_a   1.000
_cell.length_b   1.000
_cell.length_c   1.000
_cell.angle_alpha   90.00
_cell.angle_beta   90.00
_cell.angle_gamma   90.00
#
_symmetry.space_group_name_H-M   'P 1'
#
loop_
_entity.id
_entity.type
_entity.pdbx_description
1 polymer ?
#
loop_
_entity_poly.entity_id
_entity_poly.type
_entity_poly.pdbx_seq_one_letter_code
_entity_poly.pdbx_strand_id
1 'polypeptide(L)'
;MRKYNLSKIMKRAWELVKKAAMTMSAALKKAWREAKEMKENIVETLKANLEAMAYGNCNINLGIDRRVNTKEWEKDGNKRVYLTIACYTANGRYKGSYKCGYVDAVANEYICSRYDDVDAANKEYIGR
;
A
#
# COMPACT_ATOMS: atom_id res chain seq x y z
N MET A 1 -7.73 -17.72 4.87
CA MET A 1 -6.93 -17.75 3.62
C MET A 1 -5.60 -17.04 3.86
N ARG A 2 -4.57 -17.29 3.03
CA ARG A 2 -3.17 -17.06 3.43
C ARG A 2 -2.74 -15.60 3.22
N LYS A 3 -2.21 -14.97 4.28
CA LYS A 3 -1.78 -13.55 4.35
C LYS A 3 -0.68 -13.15 3.33
N TYR A 4 -0.03 -14.12 2.67
CA TYR A 4 1.09 -13.90 1.76
C TYR A 4 1.06 -14.90 0.60
N ASN A 5 1.60 -14.51 -0.56
CA ASN A 5 1.80 -15.41 -1.70
C ASN A 5 2.90 -16.45 -1.42
N LEU A 6 2.50 -17.58 -0.86
CA LEU A 6 3.41 -18.66 -0.49
C LEU A 6 4.14 -19.26 -1.70
N SER A 7 3.52 -19.29 -2.87
CA SER A 7 4.19 -19.79 -4.08
C SER A 7 5.37 -18.89 -4.45
N LYS A 8 5.17 -17.57 -4.42
CA LYS A 8 6.23 -16.57 -4.67
C LYS A 8 7.35 -16.65 -3.62
N ILE A 9 7.00 -16.75 -2.34
CA ILE A 9 7.99 -16.90 -1.25
C ILE A 9 8.78 -18.20 -1.42
N MET A 10 8.12 -19.30 -1.79
CA MET A 10 8.78 -20.59 -1.98
C MET A 10 9.71 -20.58 -3.20
N LYS A 11 9.29 -19.98 -4.32
CA LYS A 11 10.15 -19.78 -5.49
C LYS A 11 11.39 -18.95 -5.12
N ARG A 12 11.21 -17.88 -4.35
CA ARG A 12 12.31 -17.04 -3.87
C ARG A 12 13.27 -17.81 -2.95
N ALA A 13 12.75 -18.62 -2.03
CA ALA A 13 13.57 -19.48 -1.19
C ALA A 13 14.39 -20.47 -2.02
N TRP A 14 13.78 -21.10 -3.04
CA TRP A 14 14.50 -22.00 -3.95
C TRP A 14 15.59 -21.30 -4.76
N GLU A 15 15.38 -20.06 -5.19
CA GLU A 15 16.43 -19.27 -5.84
C GLU A 15 17.62 -19.01 -4.90
N LEU A 16 17.35 -18.66 -3.64
CA LEU A 16 18.39 -18.43 -2.64
C LEU A 16 19.20 -19.70 -2.34
N VAL A 17 18.55 -20.86 -2.28
CA VAL A 17 19.24 -22.17 -2.15
C VAL A 17 20.18 -22.40 -3.33
N LYS A 18 19.71 -22.16 -4.57
CA LYS A 18 20.49 -22.43 -5.78
C LYS A 18 21.63 -21.45 -5.99
N LYS A 19 21.41 -20.15 -5.74
CA LYS A 19 22.36 -19.08 -6.06
C LYS A 19 23.33 -18.77 -4.92
N ALA A 20 22.87 -18.86 -3.67
CA ALA A 20 23.65 -18.49 -2.50
C ALA A 20 24.05 -19.69 -1.64
N ALA A 21 23.85 -20.93 -2.14
CA ALA A 21 24.15 -22.19 -1.46
C ALA A 21 23.61 -22.28 -0.01
N MET A 22 22.50 -21.59 0.26
CA MET A 22 21.88 -21.56 1.59
C MET A 22 21.12 -22.86 1.87
N THR A 23 21.00 -23.24 3.15
CA THR A 23 20.08 -24.30 3.55
C THR A 23 18.63 -23.85 3.35
N MET A 24 17.73 -24.79 3.03
CA MET A 24 16.31 -24.48 2.75
C MET A 24 15.64 -23.70 3.90
N SER A 25 15.95 -24.04 5.15
CA SER A 25 15.41 -23.35 6.33
C SER A 25 15.86 -21.88 6.39
N ALA A 26 17.15 -21.60 6.13
CA ALA A 26 17.68 -20.24 6.12
C ALA A 26 17.12 -19.41 4.95
N ALA A 27 17.06 -20.02 3.76
CA ALA A 27 16.50 -19.40 2.57
C ALA A 27 15.02 -19.04 2.75
N LEU A 28 14.23 -19.92 3.36
CA LEU A 28 12.81 -19.68 3.63
C LEU A 28 12.62 -18.53 4.64
N LYS A 29 13.37 -18.52 5.76
CA LYS A 29 13.33 -17.41 6.72
C LYS A 29 13.67 -16.06 6.07
N LYS A 30 14.66 -16.04 5.18
CA LYS A 30 15.06 -14.83 4.44
C LYS A 30 13.98 -14.38 3.45
N ALA A 31 13.46 -15.28 2.62
CA ALA A 31 12.40 -14.97 1.67
C ALA A 31 11.12 -14.44 2.36
N TRP A 32 10.79 -14.96 3.54
CA TRP A 32 9.69 -14.46 4.37
C TRP A 32 9.92 -13.05 4.89
N ARG A 33 11.15 -12.71 5.26
CA ARG A 33 11.52 -11.36 5.70
C ARG A 33 11.43 -10.38 4.54
N GLU A 34 12.03 -10.72 3.39
CA GLU A 34 11.97 -9.91 2.17
C GLU A 34 10.52 -9.62 1.77
N ALA A 35 9.63 -10.61 1.82
CA ALA A 35 8.22 -10.42 1.48
C ALA A 35 7.47 -9.48 2.44
N LYS A 36 7.84 -9.47 3.73
CA LYS A 36 7.24 -8.56 4.72
C LYS A 36 7.73 -7.13 4.53
N GLU A 37 9.04 -6.95 4.43
CA GLU A 37 9.69 -5.65 4.26
C GLU A 37 9.24 -4.97 2.96
N MET A 38 9.14 -5.71 1.84
CA MET A 38 8.62 -5.16 0.59
C MET A 38 7.20 -4.63 0.71
N LYS A 39 6.34 -5.28 1.50
CA LYS A 39 4.96 -4.83 1.71
C LYS A 39 4.92 -3.50 2.47
N GLU A 40 5.68 -3.42 3.55
CA GLU A 40 5.78 -2.20 4.36
C GLU A 40 6.34 -1.05 3.51
N ASN A 41 7.37 -1.34 2.71
CA ASN A 41 8.01 -0.36 1.82
C ASN A 41 7.03 0.21 0.76
N ILE A 42 6.20 -0.62 0.13
CA ILE A 42 5.20 -0.12 -0.85
C ILE A 42 4.20 0.81 -0.16
N VAL A 43 3.65 0.41 0.99
CA VAL A 43 2.66 1.23 1.70
C VAL A 43 3.28 2.56 2.15
N GLU A 44 4.49 2.54 2.69
CA GLU A 44 5.22 3.75 3.12
C GLU A 44 5.56 4.67 1.93
N THR A 45 6.02 4.11 0.81
CA THR A 45 6.31 4.87 -0.41
C THR A 45 5.05 5.57 -0.92
N LEU A 46 3.93 4.86 -0.98
CA LEU A 46 2.65 5.44 -1.42
C LEU A 46 2.14 6.50 -0.44
N LYS A 47 2.33 6.31 0.87
CA LYS A 47 2.01 7.35 1.87
C LYS A 47 2.81 8.62 1.63
N ALA A 48 4.13 8.50 1.49
CA ALA A 48 5.02 9.64 1.26
C ALA A 48 4.65 10.39 -0.04
N ASN A 49 4.28 9.66 -1.09
CA ASN A 49 3.78 10.24 -2.33
C ASN A 49 2.50 11.06 -2.11
N LEU A 50 1.54 10.51 -1.37
CA LEU A 50 0.28 11.19 -1.05
C LEU A 50 0.50 12.41 -0.15
N GLU A 51 1.39 12.32 0.84
CA GLU A 51 1.75 13.44 1.71
C GLU A 51 2.37 14.60 0.91
N ALA A 52 3.28 14.27 -0.02
CA ALA A 52 3.92 15.26 -0.88
C ALA A 52 2.93 15.99 -1.80
N MET A 53 1.91 15.30 -2.32
CA MET A 53 0.94 15.92 -3.23
C MET A 53 -0.27 16.56 -2.52
N ALA A 54 -0.57 16.16 -1.27
CA ALA A 54 -1.82 16.51 -0.60
C ALA A 54 -2.08 18.02 -0.55
N TYR A 55 -1.04 18.82 -0.32
CA TYR A 55 -1.14 20.29 -0.24
C TYR A 55 -0.83 21.00 -1.57
N GLY A 56 -0.13 20.35 -2.49
CA GLY A 56 0.28 20.94 -3.77
C GLY A 56 -0.73 20.79 -4.90
N ASN A 57 -1.74 19.91 -4.75
CA ASN A 57 -2.73 19.65 -5.79
C ASN A 57 -4.03 20.45 -5.55
N CYS A 58 -4.41 21.30 -6.51
CA CYS A 58 -5.59 22.15 -6.42
C CYS A 58 -6.93 21.38 -6.42
N ASN A 59 -6.95 20.14 -6.91
CA ASN A 59 -8.14 19.29 -6.92
C ASN A 59 -8.41 18.65 -5.55
N ILE A 60 -7.41 18.60 -4.65
CA ILE A 60 -7.54 18.08 -3.29
C ILE A 60 -7.94 19.23 -2.34
N ASN A 61 -9.21 19.64 -2.37
CA ASN A 61 -9.66 20.90 -1.77
C ASN A 61 -10.76 20.80 -0.70
N LEU A 62 -11.10 19.60 -0.20
CA LEU A 62 -12.24 19.39 0.73
C LEU A 62 -12.02 19.97 2.14
N GLY A 63 -10.77 20.25 2.52
CA GLY A 63 -10.40 20.75 3.85
C GLY A 63 -9.04 21.43 3.85
N ILE A 64 -8.73 22.09 4.98
CA ILE A 64 -7.49 22.85 5.17
C ILE A 64 -6.38 21.93 5.67
N ASP A 65 -6.70 21.08 6.65
CA ASP A 65 -5.79 20.06 7.17
C ASP A 65 -6.04 18.74 6.41
N ARG A 66 -4.97 18.14 5.89
CA ARG A 66 -4.98 16.94 5.07
C ARG A 66 -4.02 15.92 5.65
N ARG A 67 -4.53 14.72 5.93
CA ARG A 67 -3.78 13.64 6.58
C ARG A 67 -3.90 12.36 5.77
N VAL A 68 -2.76 11.72 5.51
CA VAL A 68 -2.74 10.43 4.83
C VAL A 68 -2.99 9.33 5.85
N ASN A 69 -4.03 8.53 5.62
CA ASN A 69 -4.42 7.43 6.47
C ASN A 69 -4.40 6.12 5.71
N THR A 70 -4.00 5.05 6.40
CA THR A 70 -4.12 3.67 5.90
C THR A 70 -5.08 2.87 6.73
N LYS A 71 -5.91 2.07 6.06
CA LYS A 71 -6.85 1.15 6.70
C LYS A 71 -6.66 -0.27 6.19
N GLU A 72 -6.33 -1.18 7.09
CA GLU A 72 -6.33 -2.62 6.78
C GLU A 72 -7.77 -3.14 6.67
N TRP A 73 -8.00 -4.02 5.70
CA TRP A 73 -9.27 -4.69 5.49
C TRP A 73 -9.03 -6.15 5.14
N GLU A 74 -9.83 -7.04 5.74
CA GLU A 74 -9.75 -8.47 5.50
C GLU A 74 -11.15 -9.08 5.46
N LYS A 75 -11.49 -9.76 4.37
CA LYS A 75 -12.75 -10.51 4.22
C LYS A 75 -12.62 -11.58 3.15
N ASP A 76 -13.19 -12.75 3.39
CA ASP A 76 -13.25 -13.85 2.42
C ASP A 76 -11.87 -14.16 1.79
N GLY A 77 -10.82 -14.06 2.61
CA GLY A 77 -9.44 -14.30 2.19
C GLY A 77 -8.74 -13.21 1.41
N ASN A 78 -9.44 -12.14 1.07
CA ASN A 78 -8.84 -10.94 0.51
C ASN A 78 -8.29 -10.08 1.65
N LYS A 79 -7.06 -9.59 1.49
CA LYS A 79 -6.42 -8.69 2.46
C LYS A 79 -5.91 -7.46 1.74
N ARG A 80 -6.41 -6.28 2.11
CA ARG A 80 -6.13 -5.00 1.46
C ARG A 80 -5.68 -3.97 2.47
N VAL A 81 -4.84 -3.04 2.04
CA VAL A 81 -4.50 -1.83 2.80
C VAL A 81 -4.94 -0.64 1.96
N TYR A 82 -6.07 -0.05 2.30
CA TYR A 82 -6.60 1.12 1.61
C TYR A 82 -5.81 2.37 2.02
N LEU A 83 -5.49 3.21 1.05
CA LEU A 83 -4.90 4.53 1.29
C LEU A 83 -5.97 5.60 1.07
N THR A 84 -5.96 6.61 1.93
CA THR A 84 -6.89 7.75 1.85
C THR A 84 -6.20 9.04 2.27
N ILE A 85 -6.59 10.14 1.63
CA ILE A 85 -6.30 11.49 2.15
C ILE A 85 -7.57 11.96 2.87
N ALA A 86 -7.53 12.00 4.20
CA ALA A 86 -8.61 12.52 5.02
C ALA A 86 -8.45 14.04 5.20
N CYS A 87 -9.53 14.78 4.97
CA CYS A 87 -9.56 16.23 5.01
C CYS A 87 -10.37 16.73 6.21
N TYR A 88 -9.84 17.75 6.88
CA TYR A 88 -10.39 18.36 8.08
C TYR A 88 -10.42 19.88 7.97
N THR A 89 -11.32 20.53 8.70
CA THR A 89 -11.28 21.98 8.94
C THR A 89 -10.10 22.36 9.83
N ALA A 90 -9.74 23.64 9.91
CA ALA A 90 -8.74 24.14 10.87
C ALA A 90 -9.04 23.74 12.33
N ASN A 91 -10.33 23.64 12.70
CA ASN A 91 -10.77 23.22 14.04
C ASN A 91 -10.86 21.68 14.20
N GLY A 92 -10.26 20.90 13.29
CA GLY A 92 -10.19 19.44 13.37
C GLY A 92 -11.47 18.66 13.01
N ARG A 93 -12.54 19.33 12.53
CA ARG A 93 -13.76 18.63 12.08
C ARG A 93 -13.54 17.95 10.73
N TYR A 94 -13.94 16.68 10.62
CA TYR A 94 -13.85 15.91 9.37
C TYR A 94 -14.76 16.49 8.28
N LYS A 95 -14.24 16.60 7.06
CA LYS A 95 -14.95 17.13 5.89
C LYS A 95 -15.19 16.08 4.81
N GLY A 96 -14.29 15.12 4.68
CA GLY A 96 -14.36 14.11 3.63
C GLY A 96 -13.01 13.45 3.43
N SER A 97 -12.95 12.53 2.48
CA SER A 97 -11.70 11.86 2.12
C SER A 97 -11.65 11.54 0.64
N TYR A 98 -10.43 11.53 0.12
CA TYR A 98 -10.11 11.05 -1.21
C TYR A 98 -9.63 9.60 -1.11
N LYS A 99 -10.14 8.73 -1.96
CA LYS A 99 -9.73 7.34 -2.09
C LYS A 99 -8.50 7.28 -2.99
N CYS A 100 -7.45 6.62 -2.52
CA CYS A 100 -6.15 6.63 -3.18
C CYS A 100 -5.73 5.23 -3.64
N GLY A 101 -6.69 4.35 -3.94
CA GLY A 101 -6.44 2.94 -4.22
C GLY A 101 -6.10 2.14 -2.97
N TYR A 102 -5.60 0.92 -3.18
CA TYR A 102 -5.20 0.01 -2.12
C TYR A 102 -4.01 -0.86 -2.50
N VAL A 103 -3.28 -1.34 -1.50
CA VAL A 103 -2.29 -2.41 -1.68
C VAL A 103 -2.97 -3.75 -1.41
N ASP A 104 -2.97 -4.64 -2.40
CA ASP A 104 -3.31 -6.04 -2.18
C ASP A 104 -2.17 -6.70 -1.41
N ALA A 105 -2.42 -7.05 -0.15
CA ALA A 105 -1.40 -7.59 0.73
C ALA A 105 -1.02 -9.05 0.38
N VAL A 106 -1.83 -9.75 -0.42
CA VAL A 106 -1.57 -11.12 -0.86
C VAL A 106 -0.67 -11.09 -2.10
N ALA A 107 -1.01 -10.28 -3.10
CA ALA A 107 -0.21 -10.10 -4.31
C ALA A 107 1.03 -9.22 -4.08
N ASN A 108 0.98 -8.37 -3.06
CA ASN A 108 1.93 -7.30 -2.78
C ASN A 108 2.03 -6.28 -3.92
N GLU A 109 0.87 -5.83 -4.38
CA GLU A 109 0.73 -4.95 -5.54
C GLU A 109 -0.19 -3.78 -5.19
N TYR A 110 0.17 -2.60 -5.69
CA TYR A 110 -0.70 -1.43 -5.62
C TYR A 110 -1.75 -1.49 -6.74
N ILE A 111 -3.00 -1.22 -6.37
CA ILE A 111 -4.13 -1.22 -7.28
C ILE A 111 -4.85 0.12 -7.12
N CYS A 112 -4.88 0.88 -8.21
CA CYS A 112 -5.73 2.05 -8.38
C CYS A 112 -6.84 1.71 -9.38
N SER A 113 -8.09 1.94 -9.01
CA SER A 113 -9.25 1.65 -9.84
C SER A 113 -9.88 2.93 -10.36
N ARG A 114 -10.74 2.83 -11.37
CA ARG A 114 -11.57 3.94 -11.87
C ARG A 114 -12.50 4.59 -10.84
N TYR A 115 -12.61 4.02 -9.64
CA TYR A 115 -13.46 4.52 -8.57
C TYR A 115 -12.70 5.27 -7.48
N ASP A 116 -11.37 5.29 -7.60
CA ASP A 116 -10.47 6.05 -6.75
C ASP A 116 -10.32 7.48 -7.27
N ASP A 117 -10.01 8.41 -6.38
CA ASP A 117 -9.91 9.83 -6.72
C ASP A 117 -8.46 10.23 -7.06
N VAL A 118 -7.48 9.48 -6.52
CA VAL A 118 -6.05 9.76 -6.62
C VAL A 118 -5.27 8.49 -6.93
N ASP A 119 -4.37 8.57 -7.90
CA ASP A 119 -3.31 7.60 -8.10
C ASP A 119 -2.12 7.94 -7.20
N ALA A 120 -1.93 7.13 -6.15
CA ALA A 120 -0.87 7.32 -5.17
C ALA A 120 0.53 6.99 -5.72
N ALA A 121 0.63 6.16 -6.77
CA ALA A 121 1.91 5.82 -7.38
C ALA A 121 2.41 6.99 -8.25
N ASN A 122 1.52 7.55 -9.07
CA ASN A 122 1.85 8.61 -10.02
C ASN A 122 1.72 10.03 -9.44
N LYS A 123 1.16 10.17 -8.22
CA LYS A 123 0.87 11.47 -7.57
C LYS A 123 -0.12 12.31 -8.38
N GLU A 124 -1.10 11.65 -8.96
CA GLU A 124 -2.04 12.28 -9.87
C GLU A 124 -3.45 12.25 -9.29
N TYR A 125 -4.15 13.38 -9.38
CA TYR A 125 -5.58 13.39 -9.17
C TYR A 125 -6.23 12.86 -10.45
N ILE A 126 -6.88 11.70 -10.34
CA ILE A 126 -7.52 11.04 -11.49
C ILE A 126 -9.00 11.37 -11.57
N GLY A 127 -9.60 11.82 -10.47
CA GLY A 127 -11.00 12.23 -10.41
C GLY A 127 -11.97 11.08 -10.70
N ARG A 128 -13.22 11.29 -10.31
CA ARG A 128 -14.34 10.43 -10.67
C ARG A 128 -15.12 11.05 -11.82
#